data_AF-A0AAU5XJD4-F1
#
_entry.id   AF-A0AAU5XJD4-F1
#
_cell.length_a   1.000
_cell.length_b   1.000
_cell.length_c   1.000
_cell.angle_alpha   90.00
_cell.angle_beta   90.00
_cell.angle_gamma   90.00
#
_symmetry.space_group_name_H-M   'P 1'
#
loop_
_entity.id
_entity.type
_entity.pdbx_description
1 polymer ?
#
loop_
_entity_poly.entity_id
_entity_poly.type
_entity_poly.pdbx_seq_one_letter_code
_entity_poly.pdbx_strand_id
1 'polypeptide(L)'
;MLRGRRNRYHRLGLLVPLTFACCVTALQIVVGDWAARYVAAEQPAKLAAMEGLYRSEHGVPESIGGLYHHDALHGAIRVPGGLSLLTHGNTHAYAAGLDGVPADQRPPVNIVHLSFDTMVGIGFFLLALGAWPAWTWWRRREPPGSSWFLRAVTVSGVAAIIAMEAGWVTTEVGRQPWIVYGVLRVKDTVNPAGGIGWGFPALVAVYVALTVATVYVLRYMVRRRPVAFGIIARGSAFAFRKVVEDVWLQRLFGAAFALSSVLTPYFLGAAAGGVASGRVPPGIARGNVITSWANPTSTVCGLLGVALCAYLSAIYLTADARRGGHHELAEYFRRNGLVTGVAMGVLSLASLAVVQDDAPDLYHSLTHRGLPLVISSMLMGAVSLALLARRNYASVRVSAALAVAAILWAWGYGRYPTLLPGLEVGQAASAHATLQATALSSAVGLTILLPSLAWLFILFQRAHTAPQDPRVRDSSPR
;
A
#
# COMPACT_ATOMS: atom_id res chain seq x y z
N MET A 1 11.94 -10.30 22.39
CA MET A 1 13.01 -9.99 23.35
C MET A 1 12.54 -9.82 24.79
N LEU A 2 11.51 -9.00 25.08
CA LEU A 2 10.98 -8.85 26.45
C LEU A 2 10.51 -10.18 27.07
N ARG A 3 10.01 -11.10 26.26
CA ARG A 3 9.60 -12.47 26.67
C ARG A 3 10.74 -13.51 26.57
N GLY A 4 11.99 -13.12 26.79
CA GLY A 4 13.16 -14.03 26.83
C GLY A 4 13.74 -14.48 25.48
N ARG A 5 13.02 -14.35 24.35
CA ARG A 5 13.53 -14.75 23.02
C ARG A 5 14.52 -13.71 22.47
N ARG A 6 15.83 -14.05 22.45
CA ARG A 6 16.96 -13.14 22.10
C ARG A 6 17.84 -13.60 20.91
N ASN A 7 17.32 -14.47 20.05
CA ASN A 7 18.05 -15.05 18.90
C ASN A 7 18.46 -13.96 17.87
N ARG A 8 19.47 -14.25 17.03
CA ARG A 8 19.98 -13.36 15.97
C ARG A 8 18.87 -12.74 15.11
N TYR A 9 17.85 -13.54 14.76
CA TYR A 9 16.66 -13.08 14.04
C TYR A 9 15.92 -11.93 14.74
N HIS A 10 15.66 -12.05 16.04
CA HIS A 10 14.97 -11.00 16.80
C HIS A 10 15.85 -9.75 16.95
N ARG A 11 17.18 -9.91 17.01
CA ARG A 11 18.13 -8.79 17.05
C ARG A 11 18.16 -8.03 15.74
N LEU A 12 18.26 -8.74 14.61
CA LEU A 12 18.24 -8.12 13.28
C LEU A 12 16.88 -7.49 12.97
N GLY A 13 15.78 -8.17 13.30
CA GLY A 13 14.42 -7.65 13.11
C GLY A 13 14.09 -6.43 13.97
N LEU A 14 14.89 -6.15 15.00
CA LEU A 14 14.80 -4.94 15.80
C LEU A 14 15.74 -3.84 15.26
N LEU A 15 17.02 -4.19 15.04
CA LEU A 15 18.06 -3.22 14.67
C LEU A 15 17.88 -2.65 13.26
N VAL A 16 17.55 -3.47 12.26
CA VAL A 16 17.42 -3.00 10.87
C VAL A 16 16.31 -1.94 10.72
N PRO A 17 15.07 -2.18 11.21
CA PRO A 17 14.02 -1.17 11.13
C PRO A 17 14.32 0.07 11.97
N LEU A 18 14.95 -0.07 13.14
CA LEU A 18 15.32 1.07 13.99
C LEU A 18 16.38 1.96 13.34
N THR A 19 17.40 1.38 12.72
CA THR A 19 18.42 2.16 11.99
C THR A 19 17.79 2.90 10.82
N PHE A 20 16.93 2.21 10.05
CA PHE A 20 16.20 2.86 8.95
C PHE A 20 15.28 3.97 9.46
N ALA A 21 14.51 3.71 10.51
CA ALA A 21 13.64 4.69 11.15
C ALA A 21 14.45 5.89 11.66
N CYS A 22 15.61 5.69 12.27
CA CYS A 22 16.48 6.77 12.72
C CYS A 22 16.86 7.71 11.56
N CYS A 23 17.28 7.15 10.41
CA CYS A 23 17.64 7.94 9.24
C CYS A 23 16.42 8.69 8.65
N VAL A 24 15.28 8.00 8.53
CA VAL A 24 14.06 8.60 7.96
C VAL A 24 13.48 9.67 8.89
N THR A 25 13.46 9.45 10.20
CA THR A 25 12.98 10.44 11.18
C THR A 25 13.86 11.69 11.19
N ALA A 26 15.18 11.55 11.05
CA ALA A 26 16.07 12.69 10.93
C ALA A 26 15.73 13.54 9.69
N LEU A 27 15.54 12.89 8.53
CA LEU A 27 15.09 13.58 7.31
C LEU A 27 13.71 14.22 7.50
N GLN A 28 12.78 13.53 8.15
CA GLN A 28 11.42 14.02 8.39
C GLN A 28 11.39 15.27 9.28
N ILE A 29 12.29 15.38 10.26
CA ILE A 29 12.43 16.60 11.08
C ILE A 29 12.90 17.78 10.23
N VAL A 30 13.83 17.58 9.30
CA VAL A 30 14.26 18.62 8.35
C VAL A 30 13.11 19.06 7.43
N VAL A 31 12.34 18.10 6.92
CA VAL A 31 11.14 18.41 6.13
C VAL A 31 10.10 19.16 6.96
N GLY A 32 9.95 18.82 8.24
CA GLY A 32 9.07 19.51 9.19
C GLY A 32 9.49 20.96 9.43
N ASP A 33 10.78 21.22 9.64
CA ASP A 33 11.32 22.58 9.76
C ASP A 33 11.04 23.41 8.50
N TRP A 34 11.25 22.83 7.31
CA TRP A 34 10.92 23.50 6.06
C TRP A 34 9.42 23.81 5.93
N ALA A 35 8.55 22.88 6.31
CA ALA A 35 7.11 23.08 6.32
C ALA A 35 6.68 24.17 7.33
N ALA A 36 7.31 24.23 8.51
CA ALA A 36 7.04 25.26 9.51
C ALA A 36 7.40 26.66 8.99
N ARG A 37 8.53 26.80 8.29
CA ARG A 37 8.92 28.06 7.61
C ARG A 37 7.93 28.47 6.53
N TYR A 38 7.43 27.51 5.75
CA TYR A 38 6.39 27.78 4.76
C TYR A 38 5.09 28.30 5.42
N VAL A 39 4.67 27.68 6.53
CA VAL A 39 3.51 28.14 7.30
C VAL A 39 3.75 29.53 7.90
N ALA A 40 4.97 29.84 8.36
CA ALA A 40 5.33 31.17 8.85
C ALA A 40 5.13 32.27 7.79
N ALA A 41 5.49 31.98 6.54
CA ALA A 41 5.37 32.93 5.44
C ALA A 41 3.94 33.08 4.92
N GLU A 42 3.20 31.98 4.75
CA GLU A 42 1.90 31.98 4.06
C GLU A 42 0.70 32.06 5.01
N GLN A 43 0.85 31.56 6.24
CA GLN A 43 -0.25 31.42 7.22
C GLN A 43 0.21 31.81 8.64
N PRO A 44 0.58 33.09 8.87
CA PRO A 44 1.12 33.54 10.16
C PRO A 44 0.17 33.32 11.35
N ALA A 45 -1.15 33.41 11.12
CA ALA A 45 -2.15 33.12 12.15
C ALA A 45 -2.10 31.67 12.65
N LYS A 46 -1.77 30.72 11.77
CA LYS A 46 -1.61 29.29 12.13
C LYS A 46 -0.34 29.10 12.94
N LEU A 47 0.77 29.71 12.54
CA LEU A 47 2.01 29.68 13.31
C LEU A 47 1.82 30.29 14.71
N ALA A 48 1.17 31.45 14.80
CA ALA A 48 0.87 32.10 16.07
C ALA A 48 0.03 31.19 16.98
N ALA A 49 -0.89 30.41 16.42
CA ALA A 49 -1.66 29.42 17.16
C ALA A 49 -0.89 28.15 17.53
N MET A 50 0.08 27.72 16.71
CA MET A 50 1.01 26.63 17.05
C MET A 50 1.88 26.98 18.25
N GLU A 51 2.22 28.26 18.43
CA GLU A 51 3.14 28.74 19.48
C GLU A 51 2.43 29.44 20.65
N GLY A 52 1.09 29.56 20.59
CA GLY A 52 0.31 30.29 21.60
C GLY A 52 0.64 31.77 21.70
N LEU A 53 1.10 32.39 20.60
CA LEU A 53 1.52 33.78 20.53
C LEU A 53 0.33 34.72 20.32
N TYR A 54 -0.04 35.47 21.35
CA TYR A 54 -1.07 36.50 21.20
C TYR A 54 -0.54 37.81 20.65
N ARG A 55 0.52 38.37 21.26
CA ARG A 55 1.07 39.67 20.87
C ARG A 55 2.13 39.52 19.81
N SER A 56 2.08 40.39 18.81
CA SER A 56 3.12 40.49 17.80
C SER A 56 4.39 41.12 18.40
N GLU A 57 5.50 40.39 18.42
CA GLU A 57 6.74 40.83 19.07
C GLU A 57 7.99 40.38 18.29
N HIS A 58 9.15 40.98 18.61
CA HIS A 58 10.45 40.58 18.08
C HIS A 58 11.11 39.55 18.99
N GLY A 59 11.80 38.57 18.38
CA GLY A 59 12.57 37.57 19.13
C GLY A 59 11.69 36.66 19.97
N VAL A 60 10.60 36.20 19.37
CA VAL A 60 9.59 35.39 20.03
C VAL A 60 10.20 34.09 20.53
N PRO A 61 9.96 33.73 21.81
CA PRO A 61 10.42 32.45 22.35
C PRO A 61 9.65 31.29 21.72
N GLU A 62 10.33 30.16 21.52
CA GLU A 62 9.66 28.88 21.26
C GLU A 62 8.99 28.41 22.55
N SER A 63 7.71 28.05 22.48
CA SER A 63 6.94 27.60 23.65
C SER A 63 6.68 26.11 23.58
N ILE A 64 7.10 25.37 24.61
CA ILE A 64 6.87 23.93 24.73
C ILE A 64 5.86 23.68 25.86
N GLY A 65 4.70 23.13 25.50
CA GLY A 65 3.60 22.84 26.39
C GLY A 65 2.91 24.11 26.91
N GLY A 66 1.97 23.89 27.83
CA GLY A 66 1.20 24.97 28.45
C GLY A 66 -0.24 25.02 27.94
N LEU A 67 -1.04 25.86 28.60
CA LEU A 67 -2.45 26.07 28.27
C LEU A 67 -2.68 27.54 27.99
N TYR A 68 -3.27 27.81 26.83
CA TYR A 68 -3.64 29.13 26.38
C TYR A 68 -4.97 29.53 27.03
N HIS A 69 -4.96 30.60 27.80
CA HIS A 69 -6.12 31.13 28.50
C HIS A 69 -6.01 32.66 28.64
N HIS A 70 -7.13 33.37 28.50
CA HIS A 70 -7.17 34.84 28.58
C HIS A 70 -6.05 35.56 27.79
N ASP A 71 -5.88 35.19 26.52
CA ASP A 71 -4.91 35.80 25.61
C ASP A 71 -3.43 35.66 26.02
N ALA A 72 -3.12 34.67 26.87
CA ALA A 72 -1.76 34.33 27.25
C ALA A 72 -1.56 32.82 27.38
N LEU A 73 -0.34 32.37 27.09
CA LEU A 73 0.08 30.99 27.29
C LEU A 73 0.65 30.80 28.71
N HIS A 74 0.00 29.97 29.51
CA HIS A 74 0.35 29.69 30.90
C HIS A 74 1.01 28.31 31.06
N GLY A 75 2.04 28.22 31.91
CA GLY A 75 2.71 26.95 32.23
C GLY A 75 3.62 26.39 31.13
N ALA A 76 3.89 27.18 30.08
CA ALA A 76 4.79 26.82 28.99
C ALA A 76 6.26 26.97 29.37
N ILE A 77 7.09 26.05 28.91
CA ILE A 77 8.55 26.19 28.96
C ILE A 77 8.98 26.99 27.74
N ARG A 78 9.51 28.19 27.95
CA ARG A 78 9.87 29.13 26.87
C ARG A 78 11.37 29.13 26.63
N VAL A 79 11.79 28.88 25.39
CA VAL A 79 13.18 28.98 24.95
C VAL A 79 13.36 30.33 24.23
N PRO A 80 14.09 31.31 24.82
CA PRO A 80 14.22 32.65 24.24
C PRO A 80 14.77 32.64 22.82
N GLY A 81 14.10 33.33 21.89
CA GLY A 81 14.51 33.47 20.50
C GLY A 81 14.45 32.20 19.63
N GLY A 82 13.96 31.06 20.17
CA GLY A 82 13.90 29.78 19.47
C GLY A 82 13.01 29.84 18.23
N LEU A 83 11.79 30.38 18.36
CA LEU A 83 10.83 30.46 17.26
C LEU A 83 11.34 31.38 16.13
N SER A 84 11.84 32.57 16.47
CA SER A 84 12.39 33.52 15.49
C SER A 84 13.61 32.94 14.76
N LEU A 85 14.46 32.18 15.44
CA LEU A 85 15.59 31.47 14.82
C LEU A 85 15.12 30.36 13.86
N LEU A 86 14.15 29.54 14.28
CA LEU A 86 13.67 28.41 13.48
C LEU A 86 12.90 28.86 12.23
N THR A 87 12.11 29.92 12.35
CA THR A 87 11.23 30.40 11.27
C THR A 87 11.92 31.34 10.28
N HIS A 88 12.79 32.23 10.76
CA HIS A 88 13.39 33.29 9.95
C HIS A 88 14.92 33.28 9.94
N GLY A 89 15.56 32.34 10.65
CA GLY A 89 17.03 32.24 10.75
C GLY A 89 17.67 33.34 11.60
N ASN A 90 16.88 34.15 12.31
CA ASN A 90 17.35 35.28 13.10
C ASN A 90 16.60 35.35 14.44
N THR A 91 17.35 35.38 15.55
CA THR A 91 16.80 35.43 16.92
C THR A 91 16.02 36.70 17.24
N HIS A 92 16.07 37.74 16.39
CA HIS A 92 15.32 38.99 16.55
C HIS A 92 14.23 39.21 15.49
N ALA A 93 13.93 38.18 14.68
CA ALA A 93 12.89 38.30 13.65
C ALA A 93 11.52 38.61 14.28
N TYR A 94 10.78 39.50 13.59
CA TYR A 94 9.40 39.83 13.92
C TYR A 94 8.49 38.64 13.61
N ALA A 95 7.62 38.27 14.54
CA ALA A 95 6.57 37.29 14.30
C ALA A 95 5.20 37.89 14.64
N ALA A 96 4.26 37.75 13.72
CA ALA A 96 2.90 38.23 13.89
C ALA A 96 2.15 37.34 14.90
N GLY A 97 1.53 37.97 15.90
CA GLY A 97 0.66 37.35 16.88
C GLY A 97 -0.81 37.33 16.44
N LEU A 98 -1.64 36.73 17.27
CA LEU A 98 -3.09 36.65 17.07
C LEU A 98 -3.82 37.99 17.30
N ASP A 99 -3.17 38.98 17.91
CA ASP A 99 -3.70 40.32 18.15
C ASP A 99 -4.10 41.04 16.85
N GLY A 100 -3.32 40.85 15.78
CA GLY A 100 -3.60 41.39 14.45
C GLY A 100 -4.68 40.62 13.66
N VAL A 101 -5.16 39.47 14.15
CA VAL A 101 -6.14 38.63 13.47
C VAL A 101 -7.53 38.87 14.06
N PRO A 102 -8.58 39.13 13.24
CA PRO A 102 -9.95 39.24 13.74
C PRO A 102 -10.39 38.00 14.53
N ALA A 103 -11.08 38.18 15.65
CA ALA A 103 -11.42 37.09 16.57
C ALA A 103 -12.24 35.96 15.91
N ASP A 104 -13.05 36.27 14.91
CA ASP A 104 -13.86 35.31 14.14
C ASP A 104 -13.04 34.51 13.10
N GLN A 105 -11.76 34.84 12.92
CA GLN A 105 -10.83 34.21 11.97
C GLN A 105 -9.68 33.48 12.67
N ARG A 106 -9.62 33.53 14.01
CA ARG A 106 -8.57 32.88 14.79
C ARG A 106 -8.84 31.37 14.87
N PRO A 107 -7.83 30.51 14.62
CA PRO A 107 -7.94 29.09 14.88
C PRO A 107 -7.99 28.81 16.40
N PRO A 108 -8.50 27.64 16.82
CA PRO A 108 -8.55 27.27 18.23
C PRO A 108 -7.14 26.94 18.76
N VAL A 109 -6.53 27.91 19.43
CA VAL A 109 -5.12 27.89 19.86
C VAL A 109 -4.73 26.65 20.65
N ASN A 110 -5.48 26.29 21.70
CA ASN A 110 -5.13 25.15 22.57
C ASN A 110 -5.03 23.81 21.82
N ILE A 111 -5.95 23.56 20.87
CA ILE A 111 -5.95 22.30 20.13
C ILE A 111 -4.75 22.24 19.20
N VAL A 112 -4.44 23.36 18.54
CA VAL A 112 -3.33 23.46 17.59
C VAL A 112 -1.97 23.37 18.31
N HIS A 113 -1.78 24.17 19.36
CA HIS A 113 -0.54 24.21 20.15
C HIS A 113 -0.19 22.84 20.75
N LEU A 114 -1.13 22.23 21.48
CA LEU A 114 -0.90 20.93 22.11
C LEU A 114 -0.68 19.80 21.09
N SER A 115 -1.33 19.87 19.93
CA SER A 115 -1.13 18.88 18.87
C SER A 115 0.24 19.05 18.20
N PHE A 116 0.68 20.29 17.97
CA PHE A 116 2.00 20.59 17.46
C PHE A 116 3.10 20.09 18.41
N ASP A 117 2.99 20.40 19.70
CA ASP A 117 3.91 19.93 20.73
C ASP A 117 3.96 18.40 20.83
N THR A 118 2.79 17.75 20.75
CA THR A 118 2.70 16.29 20.79
C THR A 118 3.40 15.67 19.57
N MET A 119 3.16 16.23 18.38
CA MET A 119 3.79 15.77 17.13
C MET A 119 5.31 15.91 17.21
N VAL A 120 5.81 17.11 17.56
CA VAL A 120 7.24 17.43 17.62
C VAL A 120 7.92 16.62 18.73
N GLY A 121 7.33 16.59 19.93
CA GLY A 121 7.84 15.85 21.07
C GLY A 121 7.97 14.35 20.79
N ILE A 122 6.96 13.73 20.16
CA ILE A 122 7.06 12.33 19.75
C ILE A 122 8.09 12.16 18.63
N GLY A 123 8.17 13.08 17.66
CA GLY A 123 9.17 13.03 16.59
C GLY A 123 10.60 12.97 17.11
N PHE A 124 10.96 13.87 18.04
CA PHE A 124 12.26 13.87 18.69
C PHE A 124 12.46 12.66 19.61
N PHE A 125 11.42 12.19 20.30
CA PHE A 125 11.48 10.96 21.07
C PHE A 125 11.80 9.74 20.20
N LEU A 126 11.16 9.61 19.04
CA LEU A 126 11.40 8.52 18.08
C LEU A 126 12.81 8.61 17.49
N LEU A 127 13.31 9.82 17.20
CA LEU A 127 14.68 10.03 16.76
C LEU A 127 15.67 9.57 17.85
N ALA A 128 15.47 10.02 19.09
CA ALA A 128 16.32 9.63 20.22
C ALA A 128 16.32 8.11 20.42
N LEU A 129 15.15 7.47 20.28
CA LEU A 129 15.01 6.02 20.38
C LEU A 129 15.72 5.27 19.25
N GLY A 130 15.71 5.81 18.03
CA GLY A 130 16.45 5.27 16.88
C GLY A 130 17.96 5.49 16.98
N ALA A 131 18.40 6.60 17.57
CA ALA A 131 19.81 6.93 17.80
C ALA A 131 20.43 6.16 18.97
N TRP A 132 19.61 5.71 19.94
CA TRP A 132 20.07 5.02 21.14
C TRP A 132 20.86 3.71 20.84
N PRO A 133 20.42 2.82 19.92
CA PRO A 133 21.24 1.70 19.44
C PRO A 133 22.57 2.11 18.82
N ALA A 134 22.60 3.18 18.02
CA ALA A 134 23.83 3.65 17.39
C ALA A 134 24.82 4.19 18.43
N TRP A 135 24.34 4.95 19.41
CA TRP A 135 25.13 5.48 20.50
C TRP A 135 25.72 4.39 21.40
N THR A 136 24.89 3.40 21.80
CA THR A 136 25.35 2.27 22.63
C THR A 136 26.34 1.39 21.89
N TRP A 137 26.14 1.19 20.59
CA TRP A 137 27.10 0.50 19.72
C TRP A 137 28.43 1.26 19.65
N TRP A 138 28.41 2.58 19.48
CA TRP A 138 29.63 3.40 19.43
C TRP A 138 30.43 3.36 20.74
N ARG A 139 29.76 3.40 21.91
CA ARG A 139 30.43 3.41 23.22
C ARG A 139 30.84 2.04 23.76
N ARG A 140 30.03 1.01 23.52
CA ARG A 140 30.19 -0.31 24.18
C ARG A 140 30.25 -1.48 23.20
N ARG A 141 30.07 -1.24 21.90
CA ARG A 141 29.98 -2.27 20.84
C ARG A 141 28.94 -3.37 21.10
N GLU A 142 27.93 -3.04 21.90
CA GLU A 142 26.84 -3.95 22.26
C GLU A 142 25.48 -3.27 22.01
N PRO A 143 24.50 -4.01 21.47
CA PRO A 143 23.16 -3.47 21.29
C PRO A 143 22.44 -3.30 22.65
N PRO A 144 21.52 -2.33 22.78
CA PRO A 144 20.87 -2.03 24.05
C PRO A 144 19.98 -3.20 24.50
N GLY A 145 20.40 -3.87 25.58
CA GLY A 145 19.68 -5.00 26.19
C GLY A 145 18.71 -4.60 27.30
N SER A 146 18.59 -3.30 27.62
CA SER A 146 17.76 -2.81 28.73
C SER A 146 16.27 -3.09 28.49
N SER A 147 15.58 -3.53 29.54
CA SER A 147 14.13 -3.75 29.52
C SER A 147 13.36 -2.45 29.22
N TRP A 148 13.87 -1.30 29.67
CA TRP A 148 13.30 0.02 29.37
C TRP A 148 13.37 0.39 27.90
N PHE A 149 14.51 0.13 27.25
CA PHE A 149 14.67 0.35 25.81
C PHE A 149 13.66 -0.49 25.01
N LEU A 150 13.55 -1.78 25.33
CA LEU A 150 12.62 -2.66 24.64
C LEU A 150 11.14 -2.29 24.90
N ARG A 151 10.81 -1.77 26.08
CA ARG A 151 9.47 -1.22 26.37
C ARG A 151 9.19 0.04 25.54
N ALA A 152 10.15 0.96 25.47
CA ALA A 152 10.04 2.17 24.65
C ALA A 152 9.82 1.84 23.16
N VAL A 153 10.57 0.88 22.61
CA VAL A 153 10.36 0.39 21.22
C VAL A 153 8.99 -0.27 21.05
N THR A 154 8.43 -0.90 22.09
CA THR A 154 7.10 -1.51 21.97
C THR A 154 6.01 -0.43 21.85
N VAL A 155 6.18 0.70 22.54
CA VAL A 155 5.23 1.82 22.51
C VAL A 155 5.43 2.72 21.29
N SER A 156 6.61 2.72 20.68
CA SER A 156 6.98 3.62 19.58
C SER A 156 6.06 3.52 18.35
N GLY A 157 5.53 2.32 18.05
CA GLY A 157 4.58 2.15 16.95
C GLY A 157 3.25 2.86 17.18
N VAL A 158 2.74 2.85 18.41
CA VAL A 158 1.51 3.60 18.78
C VAL A 158 1.82 5.09 18.85
N ALA A 159 2.98 5.46 19.40
CA ALA A 159 3.41 6.85 19.45
C ALA A 159 3.51 7.47 18.04
N ALA A 160 4.06 6.75 17.06
CA ALA A 160 4.14 7.22 15.68
C ALA A 160 2.77 7.52 15.05
N ILE A 161 1.74 6.71 15.36
CA ILE A 161 0.37 6.96 14.91
C ILE A 161 -0.17 8.23 15.58
N ILE A 162 0.03 8.38 16.89
CA ILE A 162 -0.40 9.59 17.63
C ILE A 162 0.27 10.84 17.05
N ALA A 163 1.56 10.80 16.74
CA ALA A 163 2.27 11.92 16.13
C ALA A 163 1.71 12.28 14.74
N MET A 164 1.38 11.27 13.93
CA MET A 164 0.77 11.47 12.62
C MET A 164 -0.61 12.14 12.73
N GLU A 165 -1.47 11.64 13.61
CA GLU A 165 -2.80 12.25 13.86
C GLU A 165 -2.67 13.68 14.42
N ALA A 166 -1.75 13.90 15.35
CA ALA A 166 -1.48 15.23 15.90
C ALA A 166 -0.99 16.21 14.81
N GLY A 167 -0.18 15.74 13.85
CA GLY A 167 0.20 16.53 12.68
C GLY A 167 -1.00 16.92 11.82
N TRP A 168 -1.89 15.97 11.51
CA TRP A 168 -3.13 16.24 10.77
C TRP A 168 -4.06 17.22 11.50
N VAL A 169 -4.22 17.06 12.81
CA VAL A 169 -4.99 18.00 13.65
C VAL A 169 -4.37 19.39 13.57
N THR A 170 -3.05 19.50 13.70
CA THR A 170 -2.35 20.78 13.59
C THR A 170 -2.58 21.46 12.24
N THR A 171 -2.55 20.70 11.14
CA THR A 171 -2.73 21.27 9.79
C THR A 171 -4.19 21.64 9.48
N GLU A 172 -5.14 20.78 9.84
CA GLU A 172 -6.56 20.92 9.49
C GLU A 172 -7.30 21.82 10.48
N VAL A 173 -7.12 21.60 11.78
CA VAL A 173 -7.73 22.44 12.81
C VAL A 173 -7.06 23.81 12.83
N GLY A 174 -5.76 23.89 12.58
CA GLY A 174 -5.06 25.18 12.43
C GLY A 174 -5.51 25.99 11.21
N ARG A 175 -6.26 25.38 10.26
CA ARG A 175 -6.87 26.09 9.12
C ARG A 175 -8.24 26.67 9.48
N GLN A 176 -8.89 26.19 10.54
CA GLN A 176 -10.19 26.71 10.97
C GLN A 176 -10.10 28.22 11.24
N PRO A 177 -11.12 29.00 10.85
CA PRO A 177 -12.46 28.61 10.38
C PRO A 177 -12.57 28.34 8.86
N TRP A 178 -11.46 28.21 8.15
CA TRP A 178 -11.43 28.14 6.69
C TRP A 178 -11.40 26.70 6.15
N ILE A 179 -12.17 26.45 5.10
CA ILE A 179 -12.00 25.27 4.23
C ILE A 179 -10.95 25.57 3.17
N VAL A 180 -11.15 26.70 2.48
CA VAL A 180 -10.15 27.29 1.58
C VAL A 180 -9.69 28.58 2.24
N TYR A 181 -8.41 28.63 2.62
CA TYR A 181 -7.85 29.73 3.40
C TYR A 181 -8.09 31.09 2.73
N GLY A 182 -8.70 32.03 3.46
CA GLY A 182 -9.04 33.37 2.98
C GLY A 182 -10.21 33.47 1.99
N VAL A 183 -10.81 32.35 1.58
CA VAL A 183 -11.84 32.31 0.53
C VAL A 183 -13.17 31.78 1.04
N LEU A 184 -13.19 30.61 1.68
CA LEU A 184 -14.42 29.89 2.03
C LEU A 184 -14.38 29.40 3.48
N ARG A 185 -15.37 29.80 4.29
CA ARG A 185 -15.49 29.39 5.69
C ARG A 185 -16.27 28.09 5.84
N VAL A 186 -15.93 27.31 6.86
CA VAL A 186 -16.57 26.02 7.18
C VAL A 186 -18.07 26.17 7.43
N LYS A 187 -18.47 27.24 8.14
CA LYS A 187 -19.88 27.51 8.47
C LYS A 187 -20.76 27.70 7.23
N ASP A 188 -20.20 28.19 6.13
CA ASP A 188 -20.95 28.55 4.92
C ASP A 188 -21.16 27.34 4.00
N THR A 189 -20.50 26.21 4.28
CA THR A 189 -20.55 24.98 3.47
C THR A 189 -21.28 23.81 4.15
N VAL A 190 -21.79 24.02 5.36
CA VAL A 190 -22.48 22.94 6.08
C VAL A 190 -23.79 22.64 5.39
N ASN A 191 -24.00 21.39 5.00
CA ASN A 191 -25.26 20.96 4.42
C ASN A 191 -26.37 21.03 5.49
N PRO A 192 -27.47 21.79 5.26
CA PRO A 192 -28.58 21.88 6.21
C PRO A 192 -29.44 20.61 6.28
N ALA A 193 -29.15 19.56 5.51
CA ALA A 193 -29.87 18.29 5.54
C ALA A 193 -29.83 17.63 6.92
N GLY A 194 -31.02 17.28 7.44
CA GLY A 194 -31.15 16.48 8.65
C GLY A 194 -30.59 15.05 8.49
N GLY A 195 -30.08 14.47 9.57
CA GLY A 195 -29.62 13.07 9.60
C GLY A 195 -28.16 12.87 10.02
N ILE A 196 -27.35 13.93 10.07
CA ILE A 196 -25.95 13.87 10.55
C ILE A 196 -25.89 13.32 11.99
N GLY A 197 -26.86 13.68 12.84
CA GLY A 197 -26.93 13.23 14.23
C GLY A 197 -26.98 11.70 14.42
N TRP A 198 -27.54 10.96 13.45
CA TRP A 198 -27.56 9.48 13.49
C TRP A 198 -26.53 8.86 12.55
N GLY A 199 -26.31 9.46 11.37
CA GLY A 199 -25.35 8.98 10.39
C GLY A 199 -23.91 9.02 10.89
N PHE A 200 -23.52 10.06 11.63
CA PHE A 200 -22.17 10.19 12.16
C PHE A 200 -21.86 9.13 13.24
N PRO A 201 -22.68 8.95 14.30
CA PRO A 201 -22.46 7.86 15.26
C PRO A 201 -22.47 6.46 14.62
N ALA A 202 -23.36 6.22 13.64
CA ALA A 202 -23.38 4.95 12.92
C ALA A 202 -22.08 4.70 12.14
N LEU A 203 -21.57 5.73 11.45
CA LEU A 203 -20.30 5.67 10.73
C LEU A 203 -19.12 5.43 11.69
N VAL A 204 -19.09 6.17 12.81
CA VAL A 204 -18.08 5.98 13.87
C VAL A 204 -18.14 4.54 14.40
N ALA A 205 -19.32 4.01 14.69
CA ALA A 205 -19.50 2.63 15.16
C ALA A 205 -18.95 1.61 14.14
N VAL A 206 -19.20 1.81 12.85
CA VAL A 206 -18.65 0.97 11.77
C VAL A 206 -17.13 1.03 11.73
N TYR A 207 -16.53 2.23 11.78
CA TYR A 207 -15.07 2.36 11.76
C TYR A 207 -14.40 1.80 13.02
N VAL A 208 -15.03 1.96 14.19
CA VAL A 208 -14.57 1.32 15.43
C VAL A 208 -14.63 -0.20 15.29
N ALA A 209 -15.74 -0.76 14.78
CA ALA A 209 -15.88 -2.19 14.55
C ALA A 209 -14.82 -2.72 13.55
N LEU A 210 -14.57 -2.01 12.45
CA LEU A 210 -13.53 -2.33 11.46
C LEU A 210 -12.13 -2.28 12.06
N THR A 211 -11.86 -1.28 12.90
CA THR A 211 -10.57 -1.15 13.59
C THR A 211 -10.36 -2.29 14.58
N VAL A 212 -11.37 -2.60 15.40
CA VAL A 212 -11.35 -3.72 16.33
C VAL A 212 -11.17 -5.04 15.57
N ALA A 213 -11.91 -5.25 14.49
CA ALA A 213 -11.77 -6.43 13.64
C ALA A 213 -10.37 -6.52 13.03
N THR A 214 -9.80 -5.42 12.55
CA THR A 214 -8.46 -5.39 11.96
C THR A 214 -7.38 -5.66 13.01
N VAL A 215 -7.45 -5.06 14.19
CA VAL A 215 -6.51 -5.32 15.30
C VAL A 215 -6.66 -6.75 15.80
N TYR A 216 -7.90 -7.24 15.93
CA TYR A 216 -8.20 -8.61 16.30
C TYR A 216 -7.61 -9.58 15.27
N VAL A 217 -7.87 -9.35 13.97
CA VAL A 217 -7.34 -10.17 12.87
C VAL A 217 -5.83 -10.09 12.80
N LEU A 218 -5.19 -8.93 12.97
CA LEU A 218 -3.71 -8.82 13.01
C LEU A 218 -3.13 -9.58 14.21
N ARG A 219 -3.70 -9.45 15.40
CA ARG A 219 -3.27 -10.21 16.59
C ARG A 219 -3.56 -11.70 16.46
N TYR A 220 -4.67 -12.04 15.82
CA TYR A 220 -5.06 -13.41 15.49
C TYR A 220 -4.15 -13.97 14.39
N MET A 221 -3.71 -13.18 13.40
CA MET A 221 -2.80 -13.55 12.30
C MET A 221 -1.36 -13.73 12.77
N VAL A 222 -0.93 -12.94 13.76
CA VAL A 222 0.28 -13.22 14.55
C VAL A 222 0.15 -14.57 15.29
N ARG A 223 -1.07 -15.12 15.41
CA ARG A 223 -1.37 -16.43 16.02
C ARG A 223 -1.88 -17.54 15.06
N ARG A 224 -2.47 -17.27 13.86
CA ARG A 224 -3.04 -18.20 12.84
C ARG A 224 -3.64 -17.43 11.60
N ARG A 225 -3.38 -17.92 10.37
CA ARG A 225 -3.44 -17.26 9.02
C ARG A 225 -4.84 -17.32 8.31
N PRO A 226 -5.16 -16.83 7.04
CA PRO A 226 -4.50 -17.19 5.75
C PRO A 226 -4.49 -16.27 4.46
N VAL A 227 -5.31 -15.23 4.22
CA VAL A 227 -5.40 -14.63 2.83
C VAL A 227 -4.45 -13.45 2.58
N ALA A 228 -4.41 -12.45 3.48
CA ALA A 228 -3.33 -11.45 3.47
C ALA A 228 -1.95 -12.10 3.71
N PHE A 229 -1.95 -13.28 4.33
CA PHE A 229 -0.77 -14.15 4.39
C PHE A 229 -0.31 -14.59 3.01
N GLY A 230 -1.17 -14.83 2.01
CA GLY A 230 -0.72 -15.23 0.67
C GLY A 230 0.16 -14.18 -0.03
N ILE A 231 -0.26 -12.92 0.00
CA ILE A 231 0.47 -11.81 -0.66
C ILE A 231 1.76 -11.48 0.12
N ILE A 232 1.69 -11.39 1.45
CA ILE A 232 2.83 -11.08 2.32
C ILE A 232 3.82 -12.26 2.41
N ALA A 233 3.33 -13.51 2.40
CA ALA A 233 4.17 -14.69 2.44
C ALA A 233 4.96 -14.90 1.15
N ARG A 234 4.46 -14.50 -0.03
CA ARG A 234 5.29 -14.54 -1.26
C ARG A 234 6.53 -13.66 -1.14
N GLY A 235 6.35 -12.40 -0.75
CA GLY A 235 7.46 -11.46 -0.59
C GLY A 235 8.43 -11.89 0.52
N SER A 236 7.89 -12.30 1.67
CA SER A 236 8.68 -12.73 2.82
C SER A 236 9.41 -14.06 2.56
N ALA A 237 8.75 -15.07 1.99
CA ALA A 237 9.37 -16.37 1.71
C ALA A 237 10.45 -16.27 0.64
N PHE A 238 10.31 -15.39 -0.37
CA PHE A 238 11.37 -15.14 -1.34
C PHE A 238 12.61 -14.50 -0.68
N ALA A 239 12.42 -13.53 0.21
CA ALA A 239 13.51 -12.88 0.94
C ALA A 239 14.20 -13.84 1.93
N PHE A 240 13.43 -14.56 2.75
CA PHE A 240 13.98 -15.46 3.77
C PHE A 240 14.56 -16.76 3.20
N ARG A 241 14.05 -17.29 2.07
CA ARG A 241 14.63 -18.47 1.42
C ARG A 241 16.09 -18.27 1.02
N LYS A 242 16.49 -17.04 0.68
CA LYS A 242 17.89 -16.72 0.30
C LYS A 242 18.85 -16.58 1.48
N VAL A 243 18.33 -16.38 2.70
CA VAL A 243 19.12 -16.06 3.90
C VAL A 243 19.24 -17.26 4.84
N VAL A 244 18.40 -18.28 4.65
CA VAL A 244 18.31 -19.44 5.54
C VAL A 244 19.09 -20.59 4.93
N GLU A 245 20.07 -21.11 5.66
CA GLU A 245 20.92 -22.24 5.24
C GLU A 245 20.33 -23.61 5.61
N ASP A 246 19.45 -23.65 6.62
CA ASP A 246 18.78 -24.88 7.06
C ASP A 246 17.84 -25.45 5.97
N VAL A 247 18.17 -26.65 5.47
CA VAL A 247 17.42 -27.34 4.39
C VAL A 247 15.94 -27.52 4.73
N TRP A 248 15.61 -27.83 5.99
CA TRP A 248 14.21 -27.95 6.41
C TRP A 248 13.46 -26.62 6.34
N LEU A 249 14.05 -25.52 6.81
CA LEU A 249 13.40 -24.21 6.74
C LEU A 249 13.30 -23.74 5.28
N GLN A 250 14.31 -24.00 4.44
CA GLN A 250 14.23 -23.72 3.01
C GLN A 250 13.08 -24.47 2.35
N ARG A 251 12.87 -25.75 2.68
CA ARG A 251 11.72 -26.55 2.21
C ARG A 251 10.41 -25.99 2.73
N LEU A 252 10.34 -25.58 4.00
CA LEU A 252 9.14 -24.97 4.57
C LEU A 252 8.79 -23.63 3.91
N PHE A 253 9.76 -22.75 3.70
CA PHE A 253 9.56 -21.48 3.00
C PHE A 253 9.24 -21.70 1.52
N GLY A 254 9.85 -22.70 0.89
CA GLY A 254 9.51 -23.14 -0.47
C GLY A 254 8.06 -23.62 -0.56
N ALA A 255 7.62 -24.46 0.37
CA ALA A 255 6.24 -24.93 0.45
C ALA A 255 5.26 -23.79 0.74
N ALA A 256 5.60 -22.87 1.64
CA ALA A 256 4.78 -21.69 1.94
C ALA A 256 4.66 -20.77 0.72
N PHE A 257 5.75 -20.56 -0.01
CA PHE A 257 5.77 -19.80 -1.26
C PHE A 257 4.90 -20.48 -2.33
N ALA A 258 5.02 -21.80 -2.50
CA ALA A 258 4.21 -22.57 -3.44
C ALA A 258 2.72 -22.51 -3.09
N LEU A 259 2.35 -22.75 -1.82
CA LEU A 259 0.97 -22.70 -1.35
C LEU A 259 0.36 -21.30 -1.57
N SER A 260 1.09 -20.25 -1.20
CA SER A 260 0.64 -18.87 -1.45
C SER A 260 0.52 -18.55 -2.95
N SER A 261 1.38 -19.15 -3.78
CA SER A 261 1.36 -19.00 -5.24
C SER A 261 0.09 -19.58 -5.87
N VAL A 262 -0.51 -20.59 -5.24
CA VAL A 262 -1.77 -21.21 -5.68
C VAL A 262 -2.99 -20.54 -5.05
N LEU A 263 -2.96 -20.25 -3.75
CA LEU A 263 -4.13 -19.72 -3.04
C LEU A 263 -4.57 -18.34 -3.54
N THR A 264 -3.65 -17.41 -3.77
CA THR A 264 -4.02 -16.05 -4.20
C THR A 264 -4.77 -16.01 -5.54
N PRO A 265 -4.28 -16.63 -6.64
CA PRO A 265 -5.03 -16.63 -7.89
C PRO A 265 -6.33 -17.43 -7.79
N TYR A 266 -6.38 -18.48 -6.97
CA TYR A 266 -7.63 -19.19 -6.70
C TYR A 266 -8.68 -18.27 -6.09
N PHE A 267 -8.36 -17.59 -4.98
CA PHE A 267 -9.33 -16.72 -4.32
C PHE A 267 -9.67 -15.48 -5.14
N LEU A 268 -8.72 -14.92 -5.90
CA LEU A 268 -9.00 -13.80 -6.79
C LEU A 268 -9.93 -14.21 -7.94
N GLY A 269 -9.69 -15.38 -8.54
CA GLY A 269 -10.56 -15.95 -9.57
C GLY A 269 -11.94 -16.30 -9.01
N ALA A 270 -12.01 -16.87 -7.80
CA ALA A 270 -13.28 -17.17 -7.14
C ALA A 270 -14.08 -15.92 -6.79
N ALA A 271 -13.42 -14.86 -6.32
CA ALA A 271 -14.06 -13.58 -6.09
C ALA A 271 -14.60 -12.98 -7.39
N ALA A 272 -13.82 -13.00 -8.47
CA ALA A 272 -14.26 -12.55 -9.79
C ALA A 272 -15.46 -13.38 -10.28
N GLY A 273 -15.44 -14.71 -10.11
CA GLY A 273 -16.55 -15.60 -10.45
C GLY A 273 -17.82 -15.31 -9.66
N GLY A 274 -17.72 -15.03 -8.36
CA GLY A 274 -18.86 -14.69 -7.51
C GLY A 274 -19.52 -13.35 -7.88
N VAL A 275 -18.70 -12.36 -8.25
CA VAL A 275 -19.17 -11.09 -8.81
C VAL A 275 -19.80 -11.32 -10.18
N ALA A 276 -19.13 -12.06 -11.06
CA ALA A 276 -19.59 -12.34 -12.41
C ALA A 276 -20.90 -13.14 -12.45
N SER A 277 -21.13 -14.02 -11.47
CA SER A 277 -22.37 -14.79 -11.31
C SER A 277 -23.50 -14.01 -10.61
N GLY A 278 -23.31 -12.73 -10.30
CA GLY A 278 -24.35 -11.88 -9.68
C GLY A 278 -24.68 -12.22 -8.22
N ARG A 279 -23.84 -13.01 -7.54
CA ARG A 279 -24.06 -13.44 -6.14
C ARG A 279 -23.52 -12.45 -5.09
N VAL A 280 -23.04 -11.30 -5.55
CA VAL A 280 -22.60 -10.17 -4.73
C VAL A 280 -23.55 -9.00 -5.01
N PRO A 281 -24.62 -8.83 -4.21
CA PRO A 281 -25.56 -7.74 -4.39
C PRO A 281 -24.92 -6.36 -4.19
N PRO A 282 -25.41 -5.31 -4.87
CA PRO A 282 -24.99 -3.95 -4.60
C PRO A 282 -25.41 -3.50 -3.19
N GLY A 283 -24.45 -2.94 -2.44
CA GLY A 283 -24.63 -2.46 -1.06
C GLY A 283 -23.60 -3.03 -0.09
N ILE A 284 -23.17 -2.22 0.88
CA ILE A 284 -22.19 -2.64 1.89
C ILE A 284 -22.77 -3.83 2.67
N ALA A 285 -22.07 -4.97 2.65
CA ALA A 285 -22.37 -6.17 3.44
C ALA A 285 -23.74 -6.84 3.19
N ARG A 286 -24.40 -6.57 2.06
CA ARG A 286 -25.59 -7.34 1.65
C ARG A 286 -25.12 -8.57 0.87
N GLY A 287 -25.17 -9.76 1.48
CA GLY A 287 -24.76 -11.03 0.86
C GLY A 287 -24.23 -12.04 1.89
N ASN A 288 -24.43 -13.33 1.65
CA ASN A 288 -23.86 -14.37 2.51
C ASN A 288 -22.38 -14.58 2.15
N VAL A 289 -21.51 -14.24 3.09
CA VAL A 289 -20.06 -14.24 2.90
C VAL A 289 -19.55 -15.58 2.36
N ILE A 290 -20.12 -16.72 2.72
CA ILE A 290 -19.61 -18.04 2.29
C ILE A 290 -20.13 -18.42 0.91
N THR A 291 -21.43 -18.28 0.66
CA THR A 291 -22.03 -18.72 -0.61
C THR A 291 -21.65 -17.83 -1.79
N SER A 292 -21.26 -16.58 -1.53
CA SER A 292 -20.80 -15.65 -2.58
C SER A 292 -19.52 -16.11 -3.29
N TRP A 293 -18.65 -16.91 -2.67
CA TRP A 293 -17.41 -17.43 -3.31
C TRP A 293 -17.27 -18.96 -3.28
N ALA A 294 -18.16 -19.68 -2.59
CA ALA A 294 -18.19 -21.15 -2.55
C ALA A 294 -19.31 -21.74 -3.44
N ASN A 295 -19.47 -21.21 -4.65
CA ASN A 295 -20.41 -21.72 -5.66
C ASN A 295 -19.65 -22.35 -6.85
N PRO A 296 -20.34 -23.15 -7.71
CA PRO A 296 -19.70 -23.81 -8.85
C PRO A 296 -18.97 -22.84 -9.78
N THR A 297 -19.59 -21.73 -10.19
CA THR A 297 -18.95 -20.72 -11.04
C THR A 297 -17.70 -20.14 -10.39
N SER A 298 -17.77 -19.75 -9.11
CA SER A 298 -16.61 -19.21 -8.37
C SER A 298 -15.49 -20.23 -8.24
N THR A 299 -15.82 -21.49 -7.97
CA THR A 299 -14.83 -22.55 -7.84
C THR A 299 -14.08 -22.76 -9.16
N VAL A 300 -14.81 -22.81 -10.27
CA VAL A 300 -14.20 -22.98 -11.59
C VAL A 300 -13.41 -21.75 -12.03
N CYS A 301 -13.91 -20.54 -11.78
CA CYS A 301 -13.14 -19.31 -12.01
C CYS A 301 -11.86 -19.25 -11.16
N GLY A 302 -11.88 -19.76 -9.92
CA GLY A 302 -10.70 -19.90 -9.08
C GLY A 302 -9.69 -20.89 -9.66
N LEU A 303 -10.15 -22.07 -10.09
CA LEU A 303 -9.29 -23.06 -10.76
C LEU A 303 -8.70 -22.50 -12.06
N LEU A 304 -9.48 -21.76 -12.84
CA LEU A 304 -9.00 -21.05 -14.03
C LEU A 304 -7.93 -20.02 -13.68
N GLY A 305 -8.11 -19.24 -12.62
CA GLY A 305 -7.10 -18.31 -12.12
C GLY A 305 -5.76 -19.00 -11.82
N VAL A 306 -5.80 -20.17 -11.18
CA VAL A 306 -4.59 -20.98 -10.91
C VAL A 306 -3.96 -21.48 -12.20
N ALA A 307 -4.76 -22.07 -13.10
CA ALA A 307 -4.28 -22.62 -14.37
C ALA A 307 -3.65 -21.53 -15.25
N LEU A 308 -4.27 -20.35 -15.31
CA LEU A 308 -3.78 -19.15 -15.99
C LEU A 308 -2.41 -18.73 -15.47
N CYS A 309 -2.26 -18.61 -14.15
CA CYS A 309 -0.99 -18.25 -13.52
C CYS A 309 0.09 -19.31 -13.77
N ALA A 310 -0.26 -20.60 -13.71
CA ALA A 310 0.66 -21.70 -13.99
C ALA A 310 1.15 -21.66 -15.45
N TYR A 311 0.24 -21.47 -16.40
CA TYR A 311 0.52 -21.36 -17.83
C TYR A 311 1.44 -20.16 -18.16
N LEU A 312 1.09 -18.96 -17.68
CA LEU A 312 1.91 -17.77 -17.89
C LEU A 312 3.29 -17.93 -17.23
N SER A 313 3.36 -18.46 -16.01
CA SER A 313 4.64 -18.69 -15.32
C SER A 313 5.54 -19.61 -16.13
N ALA A 314 5.01 -20.73 -16.64
CA ALA A 314 5.78 -21.67 -17.44
C ALA A 314 6.31 -21.03 -18.73
N ILE A 315 5.50 -20.24 -19.43
CA ILE A 315 5.91 -19.53 -20.66
C ILE A 315 7.02 -18.52 -20.40
N TYR A 316 6.85 -17.67 -19.38
CA TYR A 316 7.83 -16.64 -19.07
C TYR A 316 9.14 -17.27 -18.61
N LEU A 317 9.09 -18.27 -17.74
CA LEU A 317 10.27 -19.02 -17.28
C LEU A 317 10.98 -19.78 -18.41
N THR A 318 10.25 -20.32 -19.38
CA THR A 318 10.86 -20.97 -20.56
C THR A 318 11.77 -20.01 -21.31
N ALA A 319 11.25 -18.82 -21.61
CA ALA A 319 11.99 -17.80 -22.32
C ALA A 319 13.13 -17.20 -21.47
N ASP A 320 12.97 -17.07 -20.16
CA ASP A 320 14.05 -16.61 -19.26
C ASP A 320 15.16 -17.66 -19.13
N ALA A 321 14.82 -18.94 -18.98
CA ALA A 321 15.79 -20.03 -18.94
C ALA A 321 16.57 -20.15 -20.24
N ARG A 322 15.89 -20.02 -21.40
CA ARG A 322 16.57 -20.00 -22.71
C ARG A 322 17.52 -18.82 -22.85
N ARG A 323 17.11 -17.63 -22.41
CA ARG A 323 17.95 -16.42 -22.45
C ARG A 323 19.15 -16.52 -21.51
N GLY A 324 19.01 -17.15 -20.36
CA GLY A 324 20.11 -17.44 -19.43
C GLY A 324 21.04 -18.59 -19.86
N GLY A 325 20.87 -19.16 -21.07
CA GLY A 325 21.71 -20.26 -21.56
C GLY A 325 21.39 -21.64 -20.99
N HIS A 326 20.38 -21.77 -20.12
CA HIS A 326 20.02 -23.03 -19.47
C HIS A 326 19.04 -23.84 -20.33
N HIS A 327 19.56 -24.56 -21.32
CA HIS A 327 18.75 -25.27 -22.31
C HIS A 327 17.88 -26.40 -21.75
N GLU A 328 18.37 -27.20 -20.80
CA GLU A 328 17.57 -28.26 -20.17
C GLU A 328 16.41 -27.69 -19.36
N LEU A 329 16.65 -26.62 -18.61
CA LEU A 329 15.62 -25.95 -17.82
C LEU A 329 14.56 -25.29 -18.70
N ALA A 330 14.96 -24.74 -19.85
CA ALA A 330 14.03 -24.21 -20.84
C ALA A 330 13.13 -25.32 -21.41
N GLU A 331 13.68 -26.50 -21.72
CA GLU A 331 12.88 -27.63 -22.22
C GLU A 331 11.91 -28.18 -21.16
N TYR A 332 12.34 -28.21 -19.89
CA TYR A 332 11.47 -28.55 -18.77
C TYR A 332 10.28 -27.59 -18.65
N PHE A 333 10.53 -26.27 -18.65
CA PHE A 333 9.45 -25.28 -18.59
C PHE A 333 8.58 -25.27 -19.85
N ARG A 334 9.15 -25.57 -21.02
CA ARG A 334 8.39 -25.71 -22.28
C ARG A 334 7.37 -26.84 -22.17
N ARG A 335 7.79 -28.02 -21.68
CA ARG A 335 6.88 -29.16 -21.47
C ARG A 335 5.79 -28.79 -20.46
N ASN A 336 6.15 -28.16 -19.35
CA ASN A 336 5.17 -27.69 -18.36
C ASN A 336 4.20 -26.65 -18.94
N GLY A 337 4.67 -25.75 -19.81
CA GLY A 337 3.84 -24.76 -20.48
C GLY A 337 2.84 -25.39 -21.45
N LEU A 338 3.24 -26.42 -22.19
CA LEU A 338 2.31 -27.18 -23.03
C LEU A 338 1.26 -27.93 -22.19
N VAL A 339 1.69 -28.62 -21.13
CA VAL A 339 0.77 -29.37 -20.24
C VAL A 339 -0.23 -28.42 -19.57
N THR A 340 0.25 -27.34 -18.96
CA THR A 340 -0.60 -26.35 -18.27
C THR A 340 -1.48 -25.57 -19.22
N GLY A 341 -1.02 -25.26 -20.44
CA GLY A 341 -1.83 -24.58 -21.44
C GLY A 341 -2.94 -25.46 -22.03
N VAL A 342 -2.67 -26.74 -22.29
CA VAL A 342 -3.72 -27.71 -22.67
C VAL A 342 -4.71 -27.91 -21.52
N ALA A 343 -4.22 -28.09 -20.29
CA ALA A 343 -5.09 -28.21 -19.11
C ALA A 343 -5.96 -26.97 -18.90
N MET A 344 -5.40 -25.77 -19.08
CA MET A 344 -6.14 -24.51 -19.02
C MET A 344 -7.22 -24.44 -20.12
N GLY A 345 -6.90 -24.86 -21.35
CA GLY A 345 -7.87 -24.92 -22.44
C GLY A 345 -9.04 -25.87 -22.16
N VAL A 346 -8.74 -27.09 -21.70
CA VAL A 346 -9.76 -28.07 -21.29
C VAL A 346 -10.61 -27.54 -20.13
N LEU A 347 -9.97 -26.96 -19.11
CA LEU A 347 -10.67 -26.37 -17.97
C LEU A 347 -11.55 -25.19 -18.41
N SER A 348 -11.10 -24.37 -19.36
CA SER A 348 -11.88 -23.27 -19.93
C SER A 348 -13.12 -23.76 -20.67
N LEU A 349 -13.00 -24.85 -21.44
CA LEU A 349 -14.15 -25.45 -22.11
C LEU A 349 -15.13 -26.08 -21.11
N ALA A 350 -14.63 -26.84 -20.13
CA ALA A 350 -15.45 -27.41 -19.07
C ALA A 350 -16.15 -26.33 -18.23
N SER A 351 -15.51 -25.17 -18.05
CA SER A 351 -16.10 -24.05 -17.32
C SER A 351 -17.36 -23.48 -17.99
N LEU A 352 -17.45 -23.53 -19.31
CA LEU A 352 -18.63 -23.04 -20.03
C LEU A 352 -19.88 -23.86 -19.67
N ALA A 353 -19.75 -25.19 -19.52
CA ALA A 353 -20.84 -26.05 -19.10
C ALA A 353 -21.29 -25.75 -17.65
N VAL A 354 -20.34 -25.55 -16.74
CA VAL A 354 -20.67 -25.19 -15.34
C VAL A 354 -21.34 -23.82 -15.26
N VAL A 355 -20.87 -22.85 -16.04
CA VAL A 355 -21.42 -21.49 -16.07
C VAL A 355 -22.80 -21.47 -16.74
N GLN A 356 -23.06 -22.34 -17.73
CA GLN A 356 -24.37 -22.47 -18.35
C GLN A 356 -25.47 -22.83 -17.33
N ASP A 357 -25.18 -23.78 -16.43
CA ASP A 357 -26.14 -24.24 -15.43
C ASP A 357 -26.20 -23.32 -14.20
N ASP A 358 -25.05 -22.82 -13.73
CA ASP A 358 -24.95 -22.08 -12.45
C ASP A 358 -25.10 -20.55 -12.58
N ALA A 359 -24.85 -19.99 -13.77
CA ALA A 359 -24.86 -18.55 -14.04
C ALA A 359 -25.28 -18.23 -15.51
N PRO A 360 -26.55 -18.45 -15.89
CA PRO A 360 -27.01 -18.32 -17.27
C PRO A 360 -26.83 -16.92 -17.87
N ASP A 361 -26.95 -15.86 -17.06
CA ASP A 361 -26.70 -14.49 -17.51
C ASP A 361 -25.24 -14.28 -17.92
N LEU A 362 -24.30 -14.85 -17.14
CA LEU A 362 -22.87 -14.78 -17.45
C LEU A 362 -22.57 -15.59 -18.72
N TYR A 363 -23.18 -16.77 -18.85
CA TYR A 363 -23.07 -17.58 -20.06
C TYR A 363 -23.52 -16.79 -21.30
N HIS A 364 -24.72 -16.21 -21.27
CA HIS A 364 -25.28 -15.42 -22.36
C HIS A 364 -24.40 -14.19 -22.69
N SER A 365 -23.90 -13.47 -21.69
CA SER A 365 -22.96 -12.35 -21.91
C SER A 365 -21.70 -12.77 -22.66
N LEU A 366 -21.14 -13.95 -22.32
CA LEU A 366 -19.92 -14.47 -22.93
C LEU A 366 -20.16 -15.08 -24.33
N THR A 367 -21.31 -15.70 -24.57
CA THR A 367 -21.65 -16.35 -25.85
C THR A 367 -22.26 -15.42 -26.90
N HIS A 368 -22.72 -14.23 -26.49
CA HIS A 368 -23.21 -13.20 -27.42
C HIS A 368 -22.21 -12.07 -27.58
N ARG A 369 -22.32 -11.00 -26.77
CA ARG A 369 -21.48 -9.79 -26.93
C ARG A 369 -19.99 -10.07 -26.68
N GLY A 370 -19.67 -10.92 -25.71
CA GLY A 370 -18.29 -11.30 -25.39
C GLY A 370 -17.65 -12.27 -26.40
N LEU A 371 -18.44 -12.91 -27.27
CA LEU A 371 -17.99 -14.02 -28.12
C LEU A 371 -16.76 -13.70 -28.98
N PRO A 372 -16.66 -12.53 -29.64
CA PRO A 372 -15.47 -12.21 -30.44
C PRO A 372 -14.18 -12.19 -29.62
N LEU A 373 -14.25 -11.75 -28.36
CA LEU A 373 -13.10 -11.73 -27.44
C LEU A 373 -12.78 -13.11 -26.87
N VAL A 374 -13.80 -13.95 -26.65
CA VAL A 374 -13.60 -15.36 -26.28
C VAL A 374 -12.93 -16.13 -27.41
N ILE A 375 -13.41 -15.99 -28.65
CA ILE A 375 -12.83 -16.64 -29.84
C ILE A 375 -11.40 -16.14 -30.06
N SER A 376 -11.15 -14.83 -29.97
CA SER A 376 -9.80 -14.30 -30.13
C SER A 376 -8.85 -14.81 -29.05
N SER A 377 -9.32 -14.94 -27.80
CA SER A 377 -8.55 -15.57 -26.72
C SER A 377 -8.21 -17.03 -27.03
N MET A 378 -9.18 -17.82 -27.50
CA MET A 378 -8.97 -19.22 -27.88
C MET A 378 -7.96 -19.35 -29.02
N LEU A 379 -8.08 -18.51 -30.06
CA LEU A 379 -7.16 -18.49 -31.19
C LEU A 379 -5.75 -18.10 -30.75
N MET A 380 -5.60 -17.04 -29.96
CA MET A 380 -4.30 -16.61 -29.42
C MET A 380 -3.69 -17.65 -28.47
N GLY A 381 -4.52 -18.36 -27.70
CA GLY A 381 -4.11 -19.48 -26.87
C GLY A 381 -3.56 -20.64 -27.70
N ALA A 382 -4.27 -21.03 -28.76
CA ALA A 382 -3.84 -22.08 -29.69
C ALA A 382 -2.56 -21.68 -30.44
N VAL A 383 -2.47 -20.44 -30.93
CA VAL A 383 -1.25 -19.88 -31.54
C VAL A 383 -0.10 -19.91 -30.55
N SER A 384 -0.34 -19.54 -29.30
CA SER A 384 0.68 -19.58 -28.24
C SER A 384 1.20 -20.99 -27.98
N LEU A 385 0.33 -22.00 -27.92
CA LEU A 385 0.72 -23.40 -27.80
C LEU A 385 1.52 -23.90 -29.01
N ALA A 386 1.09 -23.53 -30.23
CA ALA A 386 1.79 -23.89 -31.45
C ALA A 386 3.18 -23.24 -31.52
N LEU A 387 3.31 -21.97 -31.16
CA LEU A 387 4.59 -21.26 -31.10
C LEU A 387 5.50 -21.84 -30.02
N LEU A 388 4.94 -22.28 -28.88
CA LEU A 388 5.70 -22.93 -27.80
C LEU A 388 6.20 -24.30 -28.23
N ALA A 389 5.40 -25.05 -28.99
CA ALA A 389 5.82 -26.30 -29.62
C ALA A 389 6.94 -26.08 -30.64
N ARG A 390 6.86 -25.00 -31.43
CA ARG A 390 7.88 -24.57 -32.41
C ARG A 390 9.09 -23.86 -31.80
N ARG A 391 9.18 -23.77 -30.46
CA ARG A 391 10.30 -23.14 -29.73
C ARG A 391 10.51 -21.63 -30.03
N ASN A 392 9.47 -20.92 -30.48
CA ASN A 392 9.54 -19.48 -30.69
C ASN A 392 9.17 -18.69 -29.42
N TYR A 393 10.10 -18.64 -28.45
CA TYR A 393 9.80 -18.18 -27.09
C TYR A 393 9.46 -16.69 -26.95
N ALA A 394 9.91 -15.83 -27.87
CA ALA A 394 9.61 -14.40 -27.82
C ALA A 394 8.15 -14.13 -28.18
N SER A 395 7.69 -14.70 -29.30
CA SER A 395 6.32 -14.52 -29.78
C SER A 395 5.29 -15.19 -28.87
N VAL A 396 5.63 -16.32 -28.24
CA VAL A 396 4.75 -17.02 -27.28
C VAL A 396 4.32 -16.11 -26.13
N ARG A 397 5.21 -15.28 -25.60
CA ARG A 397 4.87 -14.37 -24.49
C ARG A 397 3.79 -13.36 -24.87
N VAL A 398 3.90 -12.82 -26.09
CA VAL A 398 2.95 -11.84 -26.61
C VAL A 398 1.61 -12.52 -26.88
N SER A 399 1.59 -13.65 -27.59
CA SER A 399 0.34 -14.37 -27.86
C SER A 399 -0.35 -14.86 -26.59
N ALA A 400 0.41 -15.33 -25.60
CA ALA A 400 -0.16 -15.73 -24.31
C ALA A 400 -0.74 -14.53 -23.55
N ALA A 401 -0.02 -13.41 -23.48
CA ALA A 401 -0.51 -12.19 -22.83
C ALA A 401 -1.78 -11.66 -23.51
N LEU A 402 -1.83 -11.67 -24.85
CA LEU A 402 -3.02 -11.29 -25.61
C LEU A 402 -4.19 -12.24 -25.37
N ALA A 403 -3.96 -13.55 -25.31
CA ALA A 403 -5.01 -14.51 -24.98
C ALA A 403 -5.63 -14.24 -23.61
N VAL A 404 -4.79 -13.99 -22.60
CA VAL A 404 -5.24 -13.67 -21.24
C VAL A 404 -5.97 -12.33 -21.18
N ALA A 405 -5.45 -11.30 -21.86
CA ALA A 405 -6.10 -9.99 -21.91
C ALA A 405 -7.47 -10.08 -22.58
N ALA A 406 -7.58 -10.81 -23.70
CA ALA A 406 -8.83 -10.98 -24.43
C ALA A 406 -9.92 -11.65 -23.58
N ILE A 407 -9.61 -12.72 -22.85
CA ILE A 407 -10.62 -13.39 -22.00
C ILE A 407 -11.04 -12.53 -20.81
N LEU A 408 -10.12 -11.78 -20.19
CA LEU A 408 -10.46 -10.86 -19.11
C LEU A 408 -11.34 -9.70 -19.60
N TRP A 409 -11.06 -9.18 -20.80
CA TRP A 409 -11.88 -8.16 -21.44
C TRP A 409 -13.22 -8.69 -21.96
N ALA A 410 -13.31 -9.98 -22.34
CA ALA A 410 -14.55 -10.59 -22.80
C ALA A 410 -15.68 -10.47 -21.77
N TRP A 411 -15.37 -10.65 -20.48
CA TRP A 411 -16.33 -10.48 -19.41
C TRP A 411 -16.80 -9.02 -19.27
N GLY A 412 -15.85 -8.07 -19.18
CA GLY A 412 -16.17 -6.65 -19.04
C GLY A 412 -16.97 -6.11 -20.23
N TYR A 413 -16.59 -6.49 -21.45
CA TYR A 413 -17.30 -6.14 -22.66
C TYR A 413 -18.67 -6.82 -22.77
N GLY A 414 -18.77 -8.10 -22.40
CA GLY A 414 -20.02 -8.85 -22.41
C GLY A 414 -21.07 -8.32 -21.41
N ARG A 415 -20.63 -7.60 -20.37
CA ARG A 415 -21.51 -6.97 -19.36
C ARG A 415 -21.86 -5.52 -19.65
N TYR A 416 -21.13 -4.82 -20.52
CA TYR A 416 -21.40 -3.41 -20.84
C TYR A 416 -22.81 -3.22 -21.42
N PRO A 417 -23.62 -2.25 -20.92
CA PRO A 417 -23.28 -1.13 -20.02
C PRO A 417 -23.51 -1.38 -18.51
N THR A 418 -23.91 -2.59 -18.10
CA THR A 418 -24.16 -2.95 -16.70
C THR A 418 -22.88 -3.35 -15.97
N LEU A 419 -22.58 -2.76 -14.81
CA LEU A 419 -21.41 -3.08 -13.99
C LEU A 419 -21.72 -4.22 -12.99
N LEU A 420 -22.87 -4.12 -12.31
CA LEU A 420 -23.44 -5.13 -11.41
C LEU A 420 -24.94 -5.28 -11.73
N PRO A 421 -25.61 -6.36 -11.29
CA PRO A 421 -27.06 -6.47 -11.43
C PRO A 421 -27.76 -5.23 -10.84
N GLY A 422 -28.47 -4.47 -11.68
CA GLY A 422 -29.16 -3.24 -11.29
C GLY A 422 -28.29 -1.98 -11.15
N LEU A 423 -27.01 -2.01 -11.57
CA LEU A 423 -26.12 -0.85 -11.56
C LEU A 423 -25.43 -0.67 -12.91
N GLU A 424 -25.75 0.42 -13.60
CA GLU A 424 -25.09 0.78 -14.86
C GLU A 424 -23.78 1.53 -14.63
N VAL A 425 -22.84 1.42 -15.59
CA VAL A 425 -21.56 2.15 -15.55
C VAL A 425 -21.79 3.67 -15.43
N GLY A 426 -22.82 4.20 -16.10
CA GLY A 426 -23.18 5.62 -16.00
C GLY A 426 -23.68 6.03 -14.61
N GLN A 427 -24.40 5.14 -13.92
CA GLN A 427 -24.91 5.38 -12.56
C GLN A 427 -23.81 5.23 -11.50
N ALA A 428 -22.83 4.36 -11.76
CA ALA A 428 -21.66 4.18 -10.89
C ALA A 428 -20.56 5.22 -11.11
N ALA A 429 -20.69 6.07 -12.14
CA ALA A 429 -19.68 7.04 -12.52
C ALA A 429 -19.58 8.18 -11.50
N SER A 430 -18.35 8.56 -11.15
CA SER A 430 -18.09 9.77 -10.36
C SER A 430 -18.38 11.03 -11.18
N ALA A 431 -18.41 12.20 -10.51
CA ALA A 431 -18.59 13.49 -11.17
C ALA A 431 -17.59 13.67 -12.34
N HIS A 432 -18.02 14.35 -13.40
CA HIS A 432 -17.25 14.48 -14.64
C HIS A 432 -15.85 15.07 -14.41
N ALA A 433 -15.72 16.04 -13.50
CA ALA A 433 -14.43 16.61 -13.10
C ALA A 433 -13.50 15.56 -12.46
N THR A 434 -14.02 14.69 -11.59
CA THR A 434 -13.26 13.58 -10.99
C THR A 434 -12.82 12.56 -12.03
N LEU A 435 -13.68 12.24 -12.99
CA LEU A 435 -13.34 11.34 -14.10
C LEU A 435 -12.23 11.93 -14.97
N GLN A 436 -12.32 13.21 -15.34
CA GLN A 436 -11.29 13.89 -16.12
C GLN A 436 -9.96 13.95 -15.36
N ALA A 437 -9.97 14.32 -14.08
CA ALA A 437 -8.77 14.35 -13.24
C ALA A 437 -8.14 12.96 -13.08
N THR A 438 -8.96 11.93 -12.87
CA THR A 438 -8.50 10.53 -12.74
C THR A 438 -7.95 9.99 -14.06
N ALA A 439 -8.62 10.29 -15.18
CA ALA A 439 -8.16 9.88 -16.51
C ALA A 439 -6.84 10.56 -16.88
N LEU A 440 -6.73 11.87 -16.65
CA LEU A 440 -5.52 12.63 -16.92
C LEU A 440 -4.36 12.16 -16.03
N SER A 441 -4.58 12.03 -14.72
CA SER A 441 -3.55 11.53 -13.79
C SER A 441 -3.13 10.09 -14.11
N SER A 442 -4.06 9.22 -14.51
CA SER A 442 -3.75 7.86 -14.95
C SER A 442 -2.96 7.86 -16.26
N ALA A 443 -3.32 8.73 -17.21
CA ALA A 443 -2.60 8.87 -18.48
C ALA A 443 -1.16 9.37 -18.25
N VAL A 444 -0.98 10.43 -17.46
CA VAL A 444 0.34 10.94 -17.06
C VAL A 444 1.13 9.89 -16.27
N GLY A 445 0.46 9.17 -15.37
CA GLY A 445 1.07 8.06 -14.64
C GLY A 445 1.57 6.96 -15.59
N LEU A 446 0.76 6.54 -16.56
CA LEU A 446 1.12 5.51 -17.54
C LEU A 446 2.27 5.97 -18.45
N THR A 447 2.30 7.23 -18.88
CA THR A 447 3.38 7.76 -19.74
C THR A 447 4.72 7.86 -19.02
N ILE A 448 4.74 7.99 -17.70
CA ILE A 448 5.97 7.95 -16.90
C ILE A 448 6.35 6.51 -16.55
N LEU A 449 5.38 5.72 -16.09
CA LEU A 449 5.61 4.43 -15.45
C LEU A 449 5.91 3.33 -16.47
N LEU A 450 5.24 3.30 -17.62
CA LEU A 450 5.50 2.28 -18.66
C LEU A 450 6.92 2.40 -19.26
N PRO A 451 7.41 3.59 -19.67
CA PRO A 451 8.78 3.71 -20.15
C PRO A 451 9.82 3.42 -19.08
N SER A 452 9.58 3.83 -17.83
CA SER A 452 10.49 3.55 -16.70
C SER A 452 10.61 2.04 -16.44
N LEU A 453 9.48 1.32 -16.38
CA LEU A 453 9.49 -0.14 -16.24
C LEU A 453 10.14 -0.82 -17.44
N ALA A 454 9.84 -0.38 -18.67
CA ALA A 454 10.46 -0.92 -19.87
C ALA A 454 12.00 -0.73 -19.84
N TRP A 455 12.46 0.45 -19.45
CA TRP A 455 13.89 0.74 -19.28
C TRP A 455 14.54 -0.14 -18.21
N LEU A 456 13.89 -0.29 -17.05
CA LEU A 456 14.33 -1.18 -15.98
C LEU A 456 14.48 -2.63 -16.47
N PHE A 457 13.46 -3.16 -17.16
CA PHE A 457 13.49 -4.50 -17.72
C PHE A 457 14.59 -4.67 -18.77
N ILE A 458 14.81 -3.69 -19.65
CA ILE A 458 15.89 -3.71 -20.64
C ILE A 458 17.25 -3.76 -19.93
N LEU A 459 17.46 -2.93 -18.91
CA LEU A 459 18.73 -2.85 -18.19
C LEU A 459 19.06 -4.16 -17.45
N PHE A 460 18.09 -4.72 -16.72
CA PHE A 460 18.26 -6.02 -16.06
C PHE A 460 18.49 -7.16 -17.05
N GLN A 461 17.85 -7.13 -18.22
CA GLN A 461 18.03 -8.17 -19.24
C GLN A 461 19.40 -8.07 -19.93
N ARG A 462 19.99 -6.88 -20.08
CA ARG A 462 21.33 -6.70 -20.66
C ARG A 462 22.48 -7.17 -19.74
N ALA A 463 22.29 -7.12 -18.43
CA ALA A 463 23.33 -7.48 -17.46
C ALA A 463 23.70 -9.00 -17.48
N HIS A 464 22.83 -9.87 -17.98
CA HIS A 464 23.08 -11.32 -18.05
C HIS A 464 23.70 -11.79 -19.38
N THR A 465 23.89 -10.89 -20.35
CA THR A 465 24.54 -11.19 -21.65
C THR A 465 26.01 -10.80 -21.71
N ALA A 466 26.57 -10.16 -20.67
CA ALA A 466 28.00 -9.89 -20.61
C ALA A 466 28.77 -11.21 -20.40
N PRO A 467 29.79 -11.54 -21.22
CA PRO A 467 30.58 -12.75 -21.02
C PRO A 467 31.23 -12.72 -19.64
N GLN A 468 30.94 -13.73 -18.82
CA GLN A 468 31.66 -13.94 -17.56
C GLN A 468 33.12 -14.26 -17.92
N ASP A 469 34.04 -13.37 -17.55
CA ASP A 469 35.48 -13.56 -17.76
C ASP A 469 35.92 -14.87 -17.05
N PRO A 470 36.42 -15.88 -17.79
CA PRO A 470 36.82 -17.17 -17.20
C PRO A 470 37.95 -17.05 -16.17
N ARG A 471 38.63 -15.91 -16.06
CA ARG A 471 39.72 -15.68 -15.09
C ARG A 471 39.28 -15.56 -13.63
N VAL A 472 37.98 -15.39 -13.36
CA VAL A 472 37.47 -15.16 -11.98
C VAL A 472 37.10 -16.46 -11.25
N ARG A 473 37.25 -17.64 -11.89
CA ARG A 473 36.86 -18.93 -11.29
C ARG A 473 37.89 -19.56 -10.35
N ASP A 474 39.11 -19.03 -10.25
CA ASP A 474 40.23 -19.77 -9.64
C ASP A 474 40.71 -19.22 -8.28
N SER A 475 39.87 -18.48 -7.55
CA SER A 475 40.22 -17.94 -6.23
C SER A 475 39.36 -18.47 -5.07
N SER A 476 39.04 -19.76 -5.07
CA SER A 476 38.61 -20.44 -3.83
C SER A 476 39.83 -21.09 -3.15
N PRO A 477 40.21 -20.69 -1.93
CA PRO A 477 41.27 -21.37 -1.20
C PRO A 477 40.81 -22.78 -0.82
N ARG A 478 41.72 -23.75 -1.01
CA ARG A 478 41.57 -25.16 -0.64
C ARG A 478 41.47 -25.36 0.87
#